data_AF-A0A6L5FBX9-F1
#
_entry.id   AF-A0A6L5FBX9-F1
#
_cell.length_a   1.000
_cell.length_b   1.000
_cell.length_c   1.000
_cell.angle_alpha   90.00
_cell.angle_beta   90.00
_cell.angle_gamma   90.00
#
_symmetry.space_group_name_H-M   'P 1'
#
loop_
_entity.id
_entity.type
_entity.pdbx_description
1 polymer ?
#
loop_
_entity_poly.entity_id
_entity_poly.type
_entity_poly.pdbx_seq_one_letter_code
_entity_poly.pdbx_strand_id
1 'polypeptide(L)'
;MATVRRVRRIIRKIDPWTVLKTGAVVFAVAAIAIVLGVIIGWSIIVRAGIPDAITELLVQVTLLEPGDNPFANTEQFTRFVVFGALVWWAVTTGFAVLLAVIYNLTSDVVGGLEVVVLEESLNPPESYLPEPEEQHEPSEEIEPVFYGTSDDVYADEPTEETEPVRR
;
A
#
# COMPACT_ATOMS: atom_id res chain seq x y z
N MET A 1 -7.16 29.03 -18.65
CA MET A 1 -6.54 27.86 -19.31
C MET A 1 -5.83 27.07 -18.22
N ALA A 2 -6.12 25.77 -18.07
CA ALA A 2 -5.42 24.94 -17.08
C ALA A 2 -3.94 24.84 -17.49
N THR A 3 -3.02 25.16 -16.58
CA THR A 3 -1.58 24.96 -16.80
C THR A 3 -1.22 23.57 -16.30
N VAL A 4 -0.61 22.75 -17.16
CA VAL A 4 -0.22 21.37 -16.80
C VAL A 4 1.20 21.40 -16.23
N ARG A 5 1.35 21.06 -14.95
CA ARG A 5 2.64 20.93 -14.27
C ARG A 5 3.07 19.47 -14.24
N ARG A 6 4.27 19.18 -14.75
CA ARG A 6 4.90 17.86 -14.64
C ARG A 6 5.63 17.76 -13.31
N VAL A 7 5.28 16.77 -12.51
CA VAL A 7 5.86 16.53 -11.20
C VAL A 7 6.39 15.10 -11.11
N ARG A 8 7.66 14.95 -10.76
CA ARG A 8 8.30 13.66 -10.54
C ARG A 8 8.17 13.27 -9.07
N ARG A 9 7.74 12.05 -8.80
CA ARG A 9 7.59 11.44 -7.46
C ARG A 9 8.29 10.10 -7.45
N ILE A 10 8.82 9.67 -6.31
CA ILE A 10 9.48 8.37 -6.19
C ILE A 10 8.76 7.56 -5.12
N ILE A 11 8.30 6.37 -5.48
CA ILE A 11 7.70 5.43 -4.53
C ILE A 11 8.84 4.65 -3.87
N ARG A 12 9.14 4.95 -2.61
CA ARG A 12 10.21 4.26 -1.87
C ARG A 12 9.71 3.09 -1.04
N LYS A 13 8.43 3.11 -0.62
CA LYS A 13 7.88 2.10 0.29
C LYS A 13 6.42 1.81 -0.02
N ILE A 14 6.08 0.53 0.03
CA ILE A 14 4.73 -0.01 -0.08
C ILE A 14 4.35 -0.56 1.30
N ASP A 15 3.17 -0.19 1.81
CA ASP A 15 2.66 -0.70 3.09
C ASP A 15 2.13 -2.15 2.94
N PRO A 16 2.80 -3.16 3.56
CA PRO A 16 2.40 -4.56 3.42
C PRO A 16 1.00 -4.83 3.99
N TRP A 17 0.56 -4.05 4.96
CA TRP A 17 -0.77 -4.21 5.56
C TRP A 17 -1.88 -3.84 4.60
N THR A 18 -1.69 -2.75 3.85
CA THR A 18 -2.60 -2.36 2.78
C THR A 18 -2.58 -3.38 1.65
N VAL A 19 -1.41 -3.90 1.26
CA VAL A 19 -1.30 -4.96 0.24
C VAL A 19 -2.03 -6.23 0.68
N LEU A 20 -1.93 -6.62 1.96
CA LEU A 20 -2.65 -7.76 2.50
C LEU A 20 -4.16 -7.59 2.33
N LYS A 21 -4.71 -6.44 2.74
CA LYS A 21 -6.16 -6.18 2.66
C LYS A 21 -6.66 -6.12 1.22
N THR A 22 -6.01 -5.31 0.38
CA THR A 22 -6.44 -5.12 -1.01
C THR A 22 -6.22 -6.40 -1.82
N GLY A 23 -5.08 -7.06 -1.64
CA GLY A 23 -4.78 -8.34 -2.27
C GLY A 23 -5.77 -9.44 -1.87
N ALA A 24 -6.07 -9.57 -0.57
CA ALA A 24 -7.07 -10.53 -0.09
C ALA A 24 -8.42 -10.35 -0.77
N VAL A 25 -8.91 -9.12 -0.93
CA VAL A 25 -10.19 -8.86 -1.60
C VAL A 25 -10.12 -9.19 -3.10
N VAL A 26 -9.10 -8.69 -3.80
CA VAL A 26 -8.95 -8.91 -5.25
C VAL A 26 -8.82 -10.40 -5.57
N PHE A 27 -7.95 -11.12 -4.84
CA PHE A 27 -7.76 -12.54 -5.07
C PHE A 27 -8.97 -13.37 -4.61
N ALA A 28 -9.76 -12.91 -3.63
CA ALA A 28 -10.97 -13.62 -3.23
C ALA A 28 -12.01 -13.60 -4.37
N VAL A 29 -12.20 -12.43 -4.99
CA VAL A 29 -13.07 -12.29 -6.17
C VAL A 29 -12.56 -13.17 -7.32
N ALA A 30 -11.24 -13.17 -7.56
CA ALA A 30 -10.63 -14.03 -8.58
C ALA A 30 -10.82 -15.52 -8.26
N ALA A 31 -10.65 -15.94 -7.01
CA ALA A 31 -10.84 -17.33 -6.58
C ALA A 31 -12.29 -17.79 -6.81
N ILE A 32 -13.28 -16.94 -6.51
CA ILE A 32 -14.69 -17.24 -6.81
C ILE A 32 -14.90 -17.39 -8.32
N ALA A 33 -14.36 -16.46 -9.13
CA ALA A 33 -14.47 -16.54 -10.59
C ALA A 33 -13.84 -17.81 -11.15
N ILE A 34 -12.68 -18.24 -10.63
CA ILE A 34 -12.02 -19.48 -10.99
C ILE A 34 -12.88 -20.69 -10.61
N VAL A 35 -13.43 -20.75 -9.39
CA VAL A 35 -14.31 -21.84 -8.94
C VAL A 35 -15.51 -21.96 -9.87
N LEU A 36 -16.18 -20.85 -10.18
CA LEU A 36 -17.31 -20.83 -11.10
C LEU A 36 -16.90 -21.34 -12.49
N GLY A 37 -15.78 -20.85 -13.02
CA GLY A 37 -15.24 -21.30 -14.31
C GLY A 37 -14.96 -22.80 -14.34
N VAL A 38 -14.35 -23.35 -13.29
CA VAL A 38 -14.05 -24.78 -13.17
C VAL A 38 -15.33 -25.61 -13.06
N ILE A 39 -16.31 -25.19 -12.24
CA ILE A 39 -17.59 -25.89 -12.09
C ILE A 39 -18.36 -25.92 -13.41
N ILE A 40 -18.44 -24.78 -14.10
CA ILE A 40 -19.12 -24.69 -15.40
C ILE A 40 -18.40 -25.56 -16.44
N GLY A 41 -17.07 -25.47 -16.51
CA GLY A 41 -16.25 -26.28 -17.40
C GLY A 41 -16.44 -27.78 -17.16
N TRP A 42 -16.41 -28.20 -15.89
CA TRP A 42 -16.67 -29.58 -15.49
C TRP A 42 -18.06 -30.06 -15.89
N SER A 43 -19.09 -29.24 -15.68
CA SER A 43 -20.47 -29.57 -16.08
C SER A 43 -20.59 -29.84 -17.59
N ILE A 44 -19.88 -29.07 -18.42
CA ILE A 44 -19.86 -29.27 -19.88
C ILE A 44 -19.18 -30.60 -20.23
N ILE A 45 -18.04 -30.91 -19.59
CA ILE A 45 -17.28 -32.15 -19.80
C ILE A 45 -18.11 -33.38 -19.41
N VAL A 46 -18.79 -33.34 -18.27
CA VAL A 46 -19.66 -34.43 -17.81
C VAL A 46 -20.82 -34.65 -18.77
N ARG A 47 -21.46 -33.57 -19.25
CA ARG A 47 -22.55 -33.66 -20.26
C ARG A 47 -22.08 -34.24 -21.58
N ALA A 48 -20.81 -34.05 -21.94
CA ALA A 48 -20.20 -34.62 -23.13
C ALA A 48 -19.86 -36.12 -22.99
N GLY A 49 -20.01 -36.71 -21.80
CA GLY A 49 -19.72 -38.13 -21.55
C GLY A 49 -18.23 -38.48 -21.53
N ILE A 50 -17.34 -37.47 -21.49
CA ILE A 50 -15.88 -37.68 -21.49
C ILE A 50 -15.42 -38.52 -20.28
N PRO A 51 -15.90 -38.28 -19.03
CA PRO A 51 -15.46 -39.06 -17.88
C PRO A 51 -15.86 -40.55 -17.97
N ASP A 52 -17.05 -40.82 -18.53
CA ASP A 52 -17.55 -42.18 -18.71
C ASP A 52 -16.70 -42.91 -19.76
N ALA A 53 -16.41 -42.28 -20.89
CA ALA A 53 -15.53 -42.81 -21.92
C ALA A 53 -14.12 -43.13 -21.37
N ILE A 54 -13.56 -42.26 -20.52
CA ILE A 54 -12.26 -42.51 -19.87
C ILE A 54 -12.36 -43.72 -18.93
N THR A 55 -13.42 -43.81 -18.12
CA THR A 55 -13.63 -44.93 -17.20
C THR A 55 -13.72 -46.27 -17.93
N GLU A 56 -14.48 -46.31 -19.03
CA GLU A 56 -14.58 -47.51 -19.89
C GLU A 56 -13.21 -47.93 -20.43
N LEU A 57 -12.39 -46.99 -20.89
CA LEU A 57 -11.02 -47.29 -21.33
C LEU A 57 -10.17 -47.85 -20.19
N LEU A 58 -10.21 -47.25 -19.00
CA LEU A 58 -9.40 -47.73 -17.86
C LEU A 58 -9.80 -49.14 -17.42
N VAL A 59 -11.09 -49.49 -17.45
CA VAL A 59 -11.57 -50.85 -17.20
C VAL A 59 -11.05 -51.81 -18.28
N GLN A 60 -11.05 -51.42 -19.56
CA GLN A 60 -10.51 -52.25 -20.65
C GLN A 60 -9.02 -52.53 -20.49
N VAL A 61 -8.23 -51.58 -19.97
CA VAL A 61 -6.78 -51.78 -19.71
C VAL A 61 -6.51 -52.44 -18.33
N THR A 62 -7.55 -52.91 -17.62
CA THR A 62 -7.44 -53.53 -16.28
C THR A 62 -6.77 -52.61 -15.23
N LEU A 63 -6.88 -51.29 -15.41
CA LEU A 63 -6.42 -50.31 -14.41
C LEU A 63 -7.52 -49.97 -13.39
N LEU A 64 -8.76 -50.39 -13.65
CA LEU A 64 -9.93 -50.24 -12.78
C LEU A 64 -10.74 -51.54 -12.75
N GLU A 65 -11.39 -51.81 -11.62
CA GLU A 65 -12.31 -52.94 -11.47
C GLU A 65 -13.69 -52.63 -12.10
N PRO A 66 -14.41 -53.63 -12.64
CA PRO A 66 -15.75 -53.42 -13.17
C PRO A 66 -16.71 -52.90 -12.10
N GLY A 67 -17.23 -51.69 -12.28
CA GLY A 67 -18.15 -51.02 -11.35
C GLY A 67 -17.52 -49.86 -10.57
N ASP A 68 -16.21 -49.67 -10.67
CA ASP A 68 -15.51 -48.54 -10.06
C ASP A 68 -15.58 -47.31 -10.99
N ASN A 69 -16.16 -46.20 -10.51
CA ASN A 69 -16.22 -44.94 -11.27
C ASN A 69 -15.52 -43.83 -10.48
N PRO A 70 -14.24 -43.52 -10.81
CA PRO A 70 -13.47 -42.52 -10.09
C PRO A 70 -14.03 -41.10 -10.22
N PHE A 71 -14.89 -40.85 -11.20
CA PHE A 71 -15.47 -39.53 -11.49
C PHE A 71 -16.92 -39.37 -11.00
N ALA A 72 -17.54 -40.42 -10.45
CA ALA A 72 -18.94 -40.37 -10.01
C ALA A 72 -19.17 -39.38 -8.85
N ASN A 73 -18.14 -39.14 -8.02
CA ASN A 73 -18.26 -38.30 -6.84
C ASN A 73 -18.07 -36.79 -7.14
N THR A 74 -19.06 -36.23 -7.84
CA THR A 74 -19.07 -34.80 -8.21
C THR A 74 -19.08 -33.88 -6.98
N GLU A 75 -19.68 -34.32 -5.87
CA GLU A 75 -19.67 -33.57 -4.62
C GLU A 75 -18.25 -33.44 -4.06
N GLN A 76 -17.51 -34.56 -4.00
CA GLN A 76 -16.13 -34.57 -3.53
C GLN A 76 -15.22 -33.72 -4.45
N PHE A 77 -15.39 -33.80 -5.76
CA PHE A 77 -14.70 -32.93 -6.71
C PHE A 77 -14.95 -31.45 -6.41
N THR A 78 -16.21 -31.06 -6.23
CA THR A 78 -16.58 -29.65 -5.94
C THR A 78 -15.95 -29.17 -4.62
N ARG A 79 -15.95 -30.01 -3.58
CA ARG A 79 -15.29 -29.70 -2.31
C ARG A 79 -13.78 -29.49 -2.49
N PHE A 80 -13.11 -30.32 -3.27
CA PHE A 80 -11.69 -30.15 -3.58
C PHE A 80 -11.41 -28.87 -4.38
N VAL A 81 -12.26 -28.52 -5.34
CA VAL A 81 -12.13 -27.28 -6.10
C VAL A 81 -12.26 -26.06 -5.19
N VAL A 82 -13.27 -26.04 -4.30
CA VAL A 82 -13.46 -24.93 -3.35
C VAL A 82 -12.30 -24.84 -2.37
N PHE A 83 -11.87 -25.96 -1.78
CA PHE A 83 -10.73 -25.98 -0.87
C PHE A 83 -9.43 -25.55 -1.57
N GLY A 84 -9.18 -26.06 -2.78
CA GLY A 84 -8.05 -25.68 -3.59
C GLY A 84 -8.04 -24.19 -3.92
N ALA A 85 -9.21 -23.60 -4.21
CA ALA A 85 -9.34 -22.17 -4.44
C ALA A 85 -9.04 -21.33 -3.19
N LEU A 86 -9.45 -21.80 -1.99
CA LEU A 86 -9.09 -21.15 -0.73
C LEU A 86 -7.57 -21.19 -0.46
N VAL A 87 -6.93 -22.32 -0.73
CA VAL A 87 -5.46 -22.45 -0.61
C VAL A 87 -4.78 -21.53 -1.61
N TRP A 88 -5.20 -21.55 -2.88
CA TRP A 88 -4.66 -20.70 -3.93
C TRP A 88 -4.80 -19.21 -3.58
N TRP A 89 -5.96 -18.81 -3.06
CA TRP A 89 -6.23 -17.46 -2.60
C TRP A 89 -5.27 -17.03 -1.49
N ALA A 90 -5.10 -17.86 -0.46
CA ALA A 90 -4.22 -17.57 0.67
C ALA A 90 -2.75 -17.48 0.22
N VAL A 91 -2.30 -18.43 -0.61
CA VAL A 91 -0.92 -18.46 -1.13
C VAL A 91 -0.63 -17.23 -1.99
N THR A 92 -1.52 -16.89 -2.92
CA THR A 92 -1.30 -15.75 -3.83
C THR A 92 -1.34 -14.42 -3.09
N THR A 93 -2.22 -14.29 -2.09
CA THR A 93 -2.25 -13.12 -1.21
C THR A 93 -0.96 -12.99 -0.41
N GLY A 94 -0.51 -14.08 0.21
CA GLY A 94 0.76 -14.12 0.94
C GLY A 94 1.95 -13.79 0.04
N PHE A 95 1.95 -14.29 -1.19
CA PHE A 95 2.96 -13.99 -2.19
C PHE A 95 2.97 -12.50 -2.59
N ALA A 96 1.80 -11.87 -2.76
CA ALA A 96 1.72 -10.43 -3.03
C ALA A 96 2.27 -9.59 -1.87
N VAL A 97 1.99 -9.97 -0.61
CA VAL A 97 2.57 -9.31 0.57
C VAL A 97 4.08 -9.51 0.62
N LEU A 98 4.55 -10.73 0.33
CA LEU A 98 5.98 -11.03 0.24
C LEU A 98 6.67 -10.16 -0.82
N LEU A 99 6.07 -10.00 -2.00
CA LEU A 99 6.58 -9.12 -3.04
C LEU A 99 6.64 -7.66 -2.59
N ALA A 100 5.66 -7.18 -1.82
CA ALA A 100 5.71 -5.83 -1.26
C ALA A 100 6.87 -5.64 -0.27
N VAL A 101 7.15 -6.65 0.56
CA VAL A 101 8.30 -6.64 1.46
C VAL A 101 9.61 -6.68 0.67
N ILE A 102 9.72 -7.55 -0.33
CA ILE A 102 10.90 -7.63 -1.21
C ILE A 102 11.12 -6.29 -1.92
N TYR A 103 10.05 -5.67 -2.45
CA TYR A 103 10.13 -4.36 -3.07
C TYR A 103 10.73 -3.33 -2.12
N ASN A 104 10.24 -3.26 -0.87
CA ASN A 104 10.75 -2.34 0.13
C ASN A 104 12.24 -2.53 0.42
N LEU A 105 12.74 -3.77 0.40
CA LEU A 105 14.17 -4.04 0.62
C LEU A 105 15.01 -3.68 -0.61
N THR A 106 14.49 -3.93 -1.82
CA THR A 106 15.20 -3.63 -3.07
C THR A 106 15.18 -2.14 -3.42
N SER A 107 14.13 -1.41 -3.03
CA SER A 107 14.00 0.03 -3.28
C SER A 107 15.02 0.84 -2.49
N ASP A 108 15.45 0.35 -1.33
CA ASP A 108 16.55 0.95 -0.56
C ASP A 108 17.88 0.88 -1.31
N VAL A 109 18.09 -0.13 -2.16
CA VAL A 109 19.32 -0.31 -2.97
C VAL A 109 19.26 0.45 -4.29
N VAL A 110 18.13 0.37 -4.99
CA VAL A 110 17.98 0.92 -6.35
C VAL A 110 17.52 2.39 -6.35
N GLY A 111 16.95 2.87 -5.24
CA GLY A 111 16.42 4.23 -5.11
C GLY A 111 14.90 4.37 -5.29
N GLY A 112 14.21 3.28 -5.65
CA GLY A 112 12.75 3.21 -5.81
C GLY A 112 12.24 3.43 -7.23
N LEU A 113 10.92 3.54 -7.39
CA LEU A 113 10.25 3.66 -8.70
C LEU A 113 9.82 5.10 -8.96
N GLU A 114 10.34 5.73 -10.01
CA GLU A 114 9.97 7.10 -10.41
C GLU A 114 8.64 7.12 -11.15
N VAL A 115 7.74 7.99 -10.71
CA VAL A 115 6.41 8.22 -11.28
C VAL A 115 6.29 9.68 -11.70
N VAL A 116 5.90 9.92 -12.94
CA VAL A 116 5.65 11.26 -13.47
C VAL A 116 4.15 11.53 -13.43
N VAL A 117 3.74 12.50 -12.61
CA VAL A 117 2.36 12.94 -12.48
C VAL A 117 2.18 14.26 -13.24
N LEU A 118 1.12 14.34 -14.04
CA LEU A 118 0.68 15.56 -14.71
C LEU A 118 -0.42 16.18 -13.84
N GLU A 119 -0.08 17.22 -13.09
CA GLU A 119 -1.03 17.95 -12.26
C GLU A 119 -1.57 19.15 -13.05
N GLU A 120 -2.90 19.30 -13.15
CA GLU A 120 -3.51 20.53 -13.66
C GLU A 120 -3.58 21.55 -12.52
N SER A 121 -2.72 22.58 -12.56
CA SER A 121 -2.77 23.63 -11.56
C SER A 121 -3.91 24.60 -11.89
N LEU A 122 -4.98 24.54 -11.10
CA LEU A 122 -6.06 25.54 -11.10
C LEU A 122 -5.67 26.84 -10.40
N ASN A 123 -4.57 26.82 -9.65
CA ASN A 123 -3.95 28.04 -9.13
C ASN A 123 -3.09 28.63 -10.27
N PRO A 124 -3.46 29.76 -10.89
CA PRO A 124 -2.48 30.52 -11.65
C PRO A 124 -1.28 30.79 -10.72
N PRO A 125 -0.03 30.85 -11.21
CA PRO A 125 1.03 31.42 -10.40
C PRO A 125 0.48 32.76 -9.93
N GLU A 126 0.40 32.95 -8.61
CA GLU A 126 0.10 34.24 -8.02
C GLU A 126 1.07 35.17 -8.72
N SER A 127 0.54 35.95 -9.67
CA SER A 127 1.33 36.99 -10.31
C SER A 127 1.89 37.74 -9.13
N TYR A 128 3.21 37.80 -9.01
CA TYR A 128 3.86 38.76 -8.12
C TYR A 128 3.29 40.11 -8.53
N LEU A 129 2.14 40.48 -7.94
CA LEU A 129 1.76 41.85 -7.83
C LEU A 129 2.88 42.36 -6.93
N PRO A 130 3.73 43.28 -7.40
CA PRO A 130 4.63 43.95 -6.49
C PRO A 130 3.74 44.40 -5.33
N GLU A 131 4.09 43.94 -4.13
CA GLU A 131 3.48 44.44 -2.91
C GLU A 131 3.46 45.97 -3.07
N PRO A 132 2.29 46.64 -2.95
CA PRO A 132 2.27 48.09 -3.07
C PRO A 132 3.36 48.57 -2.13
N GLU A 133 4.34 49.31 -2.65
CA GLU A 133 5.42 49.83 -1.81
C GLU A 133 4.74 50.48 -0.61
N GLU A 134 4.76 49.81 0.55
CA GLU A 134 4.45 50.46 1.80
C GLU A 134 5.54 51.50 1.89
N GLN A 135 5.18 52.73 1.53
CA GLN A 135 5.98 53.91 1.79
C GLN A 135 6.28 53.82 3.28
N HIS A 136 7.49 53.34 3.59
CA HIS A 136 8.06 53.48 4.91
C HIS A 136 8.11 54.99 5.11
N GLU A 137 7.13 55.53 5.82
CA GLU A 137 7.27 56.84 6.42
C GLU A 137 8.62 56.79 7.16
N PRO A 138 9.52 57.75 6.92
CA PRO A 138 10.81 57.77 7.61
C PRO A 138 10.53 57.67 9.09
N SER A 139 11.00 56.58 9.71
CA SER A 139 10.90 56.37 11.14
C SER A 139 11.41 57.63 11.82
N GLU A 140 10.53 58.30 12.55
CA GLU A 140 10.86 59.43 13.40
C GLU A 140 12.06 59.00 14.25
N GLU A 141 13.21 59.61 14.00
CA GLU A 141 14.48 59.28 14.62
C GLU A 141 14.34 59.62 16.11
N ILE A 142 14.01 58.62 16.93
CA ILE A 142 13.86 58.80 18.36
C ILE A 142 15.25 59.14 18.90
N GLU A 143 15.49 60.42 19.21
CA GLU A 143 16.73 60.86 19.85
C GLU A 143 16.94 60.07 21.15
N PRO A 144 18.16 59.56 21.40
CA PRO A 144 18.44 58.84 22.63
C PRO A 144 18.35 59.79 23.82
N VAL A 145 17.34 59.59 24.68
CA VAL A 145 17.27 60.26 25.97
C VAL A 145 18.41 59.74 26.86
N PHE A 146 19.43 60.58 27.01
CA PHE A 146 20.60 60.34 27.87
C PHE A 146 20.16 60.31 29.34
N TYR A 147 20.04 59.13 29.94
CA TYR A 147 19.93 59.00 31.40
C TYR A 147 21.32 59.11 32.00
N GLY A 148 21.55 60.18 32.76
CA GLY A 148 22.81 60.47 33.43
C GLY A 148 23.15 59.43 34.50
N THR A 149 24.44 59.10 34.56
CA THR A 149 25.09 58.40 35.67
C THR A 149 24.85 59.15 36.98
N SER A 150 24.30 58.44 37.97
CA SER A 150 24.47 58.78 39.38
C SER A 150 24.75 57.47 40.12
N ASP A 151 26.02 57.31 40.51
CA ASP A 151 26.48 56.34 41.50
C ASP A 151 25.69 56.50 42.80
N ASP A 152 25.42 55.38 43.47
CA ASP A 152 25.24 55.16 44.92
C ASP A 152 24.49 53.82 45.07
N VAL A 153 24.76 52.85 45.95
CA VAL A 153 25.59 52.64 47.13
C VAL A 153 25.39 51.13 47.48
N TYR A 154 26.42 50.47 48.04
CA TYR A 154 26.41 49.19 48.81
C TYR A 154 25.04 48.59 49.20
N ALA A 155 24.76 47.28 49.13
CA ALA A 155 25.47 46.20 49.83
C ALA A 155 24.97 44.78 49.45
N ASP A 156 25.89 43.83 49.55
CA ASP A 156 25.77 42.42 49.98
C ASP A 156 24.81 41.44 49.28
N GLU A 157 25.39 40.59 48.42
CA GLU A 157 24.90 39.22 48.19
C GLU A 157 25.50 38.28 49.24
N PRO A 158 24.69 37.54 50.03
CA PRO A 158 25.13 36.30 50.61
C PRO A 158 24.88 35.16 49.62
N THR A 159 25.98 34.57 49.17
CA THR A 159 26.06 33.26 48.55
C THR A 159 25.38 32.19 49.41
N GLU A 160 24.51 31.36 48.84
CA GLU A 160 24.44 29.94 49.22
C GLU A 160 24.25 29.02 48.00
N GLU A 161 25.25 28.16 47.86
CA GLU A 161 25.43 26.95 47.07
C GLU A 161 24.28 25.93 47.17
N THR A 162 24.05 25.20 46.06
CA THR A 162 23.80 23.75 45.91
C THR A 162 22.69 23.07 46.75
N GLU A 163 21.83 22.18 46.25
CA GLU A 163 22.09 20.91 45.55
C GLU A 163 20.78 20.34 44.91
N PRO A 164 20.87 19.35 44.00
CA PRO A 164 19.74 18.55 43.50
C PRO A 164 19.44 17.33 44.41
N VAL A 165 18.59 16.38 43.94
CA VAL A 165 18.25 15.04 44.53
C VAL A 165 16.92 15.08 45.35
N ARG A 166 15.91 14.19 45.28
CA ARG A 166 15.63 12.76 44.96
C ARG A 166 14.08 12.69 44.77
N ARG A 167 13.43 11.72 44.13
CA ARG A 167 13.50 10.26 44.27
C ARG A 167 12.60 9.63 43.21
#